data_AF-A0A9Q0LQ10-F1
#
_entry.id   AF-A0A9Q0LQ10-F1
#
_cell.length_a   1.000
_cell.length_b   1.000
_cell.length_c   1.000
_cell.angle_alpha   90.00
_cell.angle_beta   90.00
_cell.angle_gamma   90.00
#
_symmetry.space_group_name_H-M   'P 1'
#
loop_
_entity.id
_entity.type
_entity.pdbx_description
1 polymer ?
#
loop_
_entity_poly.entity_id
_entity_poly.type
_entity_poly.pdbx_seq_one_letter_code
_entity_poly.pdbx_strand_id
1 'polypeptide(L)'
;MTVDATLEFEKRRNEPVRYNRELVQQSIRVMKIVDDIKDKRQKRFYAQRMKGKFEKEKTEKLKELDQGIDLIVSPLSREFAQKIIAKEKEKISQNNSKNNEVIMNENEDEDEDEDEDEDESDN
;
A
#
# COMPACT_ATOMS: atom_id res chain seq x y z
N MET A 1 -0.40 -6.04 8.01
CA MET A 1 0.51 -7.18 7.84
C MET A 1 0.35 -8.09 9.04
N THR A 2 -0.40 -9.19 8.87
CA THR A 2 -0.78 -10.13 9.94
C THR A 2 0.09 -11.39 9.95
N VAL A 3 0.70 -11.72 8.81
CA VAL A 3 1.66 -12.83 8.65
C VAL A 3 2.94 -12.20 8.13
N ASP A 4 3.98 -12.14 8.96
CA ASP A 4 5.34 -11.70 8.60
C ASP A 4 6.34 -12.37 9.56
N ALA A 5 7.49 -12.77 9.02
CA ALA A 5 8.56 -13.40 9.75
C ALA A 5 9.16 -12.49 10.85
N THR A 6 9.10 -11.16 10.69
CA THR A 6 9.62 -10.24 11.71
C THR A 6 8.87 -10.36 13.04
N LEU A 7 7.60 -10.78 13.01
CA LEU A 7 6.77 -10.92 14.22
C LEU A 7 7.17 -12.15 15.06
N GLU A 8 7.94 -13.08 14.51
CA GLU A 8 8.37 -14.28 15.23
C GLU A 8 9.42 -13.98 16.30
N PHE A 9 10.19 -12.89 16.12
CA PHE A 9 11.22 -12.47 17.07
C PHE A 9 10.65 -11.93 18.39
N GLU A 10 9.36 -11.54 18.42
CA GLU A 10 8.67 -11.02 19.60
C GLU A 10 8.06 -12.13 20.48
N LYS A 11 8.12 -13.40 20.04
CA LYS A 11 7.55 -14.54 20.78
C LYS A 11 8.21 -14.70 22.16
N ARG A 12 7.37 -14.92 23.18
CA ARG A 12 7.83 -15.26 24.53
C ARG A 12 8.59 -16.59 24.53
N ARG A 13 9.84 -16.57 24.99
CA ARG A 13 10.64 -17.77 25.23
C ARG A 13 10.50 -18.19 26.70
N ASN A 14 10.03 -19.41 26.94
CA ASN A 14 9.80 -19.95 28.29
C ASN A 14 10.96 -20.81 28.80
N GLU A 15 12.11 -20.77 28.12
CA GLU A 15 13.32 -21.48 28.51
C GLU A 15 14.43 -20.45 28.79
N PRO A 16 14.99 -20.42 30.01
CA PRO A 16 16.07 -19.49 30.34
C PRO A 16 17.39 -19.95 29.73
N VAL A 17 18.11 -19.02 29.11
CA VAL A 17 19.47 -19.23 28.59
C VAL A 17 20.48 -18.56 29.53
N ARG A 18 21.63 -19.19 29.77
CA ARG A 18 22.71 -18.57 30.56
C ARG A 18 23.23 -17.31 29.87
N TYR A 19 23.57 -16.29 30.66
CA TYR A 19 24.12 -15.06 30.13
C TYR A 19 25.42 -15.31 29.36
N ASN A 20 25.44 -14.88 28.10
CA ASN A 20 26.63 -14.75 27.27
C ASN A 20 26.66 -13.34 26.69
N ARG A 21 27.76 -12.60 26.93
CA ARG A 21 27.91 -11.21 26.49
C ARG A 21 27.84 -11.08 24.97
N GLU A 22 28.45 -11.99 24.23
CA GLU A 22 28.49 -11.94 22.76
C GLU A 22 27.08 -12.15 22.19
N LEU A 23 26.35 -13.12 22.74
CA LEU A 23 24.96 -13.39 22.39
C LEU A 23 24.09 -12.14 22.59
N VAL A 24 24.17 -11.50 23.77
CA VAL A 24 23.38 -10.31 24.08
C VAL A 24 23.74 -9.14 23.15
N GLN A 25 25.03 -8.92 22.87
CA GLN A 25 25.46 -7.87 21.95
C GLN A 25 24.97 -8.09 20.52
N GLN A 26 25.03 -9.32 20.03
CA GLN A 26 24.49 -9.70 18.72
C GLN A 26 22.98 -9.54 18.67
N SER A 27 22.25 -10.00 19.69
CA SER A 27 20.79 -9.84 19.78
C SER A 27 20.37 -8.38 19.74
N ILE A 28 21.04 -7.49 20.48
CA ILE A 28 20.74 -6.04 20.46
C ILE A 28 20.95 -5.45 19.07
N ARG A 29 21.96 -5.91 18.33
CA ARG A 29 22.21 -5.46 16.95
C ARG A 29 21.10 -5.95 16.02
N VAL A 30 20.74 -7.23 16.10
CA VAL A 30 19.70 -7.86 15.27
C VAL A 30 18.34 -7.20 15.53
N MET A 31 17.98 -6.90 16.78
CA MET A 31 16.73 -6.22 17.13
C MET A 31 16.52 -4.94 16.32
N LYS A 32 17.55 -4.09 16.21
CA LYS A 32 17.46 -2.84 15.43
C LYS A 32 17.20 -3.09 13.94
N ILE A 33 17.86 -4.09 13.37
CA ILE A 33 17.71 -4.45 11.94
C ILE A 33 16.30 -4.99 11.69
N VAL A 34 15.80 -5.85 12.56
CA VAL A 34 14.45 -6.42 12.47
C VAL A 34 13.39 -5.32 12.58
N ASP A 35 13.56 -4.36 13.49
CA ASP A 35 12.66 -3.21 13.63
C ASP A 35 12.62 -2.36 12.33
N ASP A 36 13.78 -2.06 11.75
CA ASP A 36 13.86 -1.29 10.50
C ASP A 36 13.18 -2.02 9.32
N ILE A 37 13.35 -3.35 9.23
CA ILE A 37 12.71 -4.18 8.21
C ILE A 37 11.19 -4.20 8.41
N LYS A 38 10.73 -4.39 9.65
CA LYS A 38 9.31 -4.38 10.02
C LYS A 38 8.66 -3.06 9.64
N ASP A 39 9.28 -1.92 9.94
CA ASP A 39 8.78 -0.60 9.59
C ASP A 39 8.68 -0.40 8.07
N LYS A 40 9.69 -0.83 7.32
CA LYS A 40 9.67 -0.77 5.84
C LYS A 40 8.53 -1.60 5.26
N ARG A 41 8.37 -2.84 5.72
CA ARG A 41 7.30 -3.74 5.25
C ARG A 41 5.92 -3.23 5.64
N GLN A 42 5.74 -2.70 6.85
CA GLN A 42 4.49 -2.06 7.27
C GLN A 42 4.13 -0.85 6.42
N LYS A 43 5.11 0.02 6.10
CA LYS A 43 4.90 1.17 5.21
C LYS A 43 4.49 0.74 3.81
N ARG A 44 5.16 -0.27 3.24
CA ARG A 44 4.78 -0.85 1.94
C ARG A 44 3.35 -1.42 1.97
N PHE A 45 3.03 -2.21 2.98
CA PHE A 45 1.69 -2.76 3.16
C PHE A 45 0.61 -1.67 3.27
N TYR A 46 0.90 -0.58 4.01
CA TYR A 46 -0.01 0.56 4.10
C TYR A 46 -0.15 1.28 2.76
N ALA A 47 0.95 1.51 2.04
CA ALA A 47 0.94 2.14 0.73
C ALA A 47 0.10 1.33 -0.27
N GLN A 48 0.31 0.02 -0.34
CA GLN A 48 -0.46 -0.88 -1.20
C GLN A 48 -1.94 -0.89 -0.82
N ARG A 49 -2.25 -0.91 0.48
CA ARG A 49 -3.64 -0.81 0.96
C ARG A 49 -4.31 0.53 0.60
N MET A 50 -3.53 1.61 0.56
CA MET A 50 -4.02 2.94 0.19
C MET A 50 -3.98 3.20 -1.32
N LYS A 51 -3.38 2.31 -2.12
CA LYS A 51 -3.37 2.37 -3.60
C LYS A 51 -4.83 2.43 -4.07
N GLY A 52 -5.18 3.47 -4.84
CA GLY A 52 -6.53 3.70 -5.36
C GLY A 52 -7.53 4.40 -4.42
N LYS A 53 -7.19 4.72 -3.16
CA LYS A 53 -8.09 5.49 -2.27
C LYS A 53 -8.43 6.87 -2.84
N PHE A 54 -7.43 7.57 -3.38
CA PHE A 54 -7.61 8.89 -3.97
C PHE A 54 -8.60 8.88 -5.15
N GLU A 55 -8.52 7.86 -6.00
CA GLU A 55 -9.43 7.71 -7.14
C GLU A 55 -10.85 7.44 -6.68
N LYS A 56 -11.02 6.54 -5.71
CA LYS A 56 -12.34 6.27 -5.09
C LYS A 56 -12.93 7.55 -4.50
N GLU A 57 -12.18 8.27 -3.68
CA GLU A 57 -12.61 9.56 -3.13
C GLU A 57 -13.00 10.57 -4.21
N LYS A 58 -12.23 10.62 -5.32
CA LYS A 58 -12.56 11.49 -6.44
C LYS A 58 -13.88 11.10 -7.11
N THR A 59 -14.11 9.80 -7.30
CA THR A 59 -15.39 9.32 -7.87
C THR A 59 -16.57 9.59 -6.94
N GLU A 60 -16.39 9.45 -5.62
CA GLU A 60 -17.41 9.75 -4.62
C GLU A 60 -17.75 11.24 -4.59
N LYS A 61 -16.74 12.12 -4.56
CA LYS A 61 -16.94 13.57 -4.64
C LYS A 61 -17.71 14.00 -5.89
N LEU A 62 -17.43 13.39 -7.04
CA LEU A 62 -18.18 13.69 -8.26
C LEU A 62 -19.65 13.24 -8.16
N LYS A 63 -19.93 12.09 -7.54
CA LYS A 63 -21.30 11.64 -7.28
C LYS A 63 -22.03 12.58 -6.31
N GLU A 64 -21.35 13.05 -5.27
CA GLU A 64 -21.90 14.05 -4.34
C GLU A 64 -22.22 15.36 -5.06
N LEU A 65 -21.33 15.83 -5.94
CA LEU A 65 -21.58 17.02 -6.76
C LEU A 65 -22.79 16.80 -7.67
N ASP A 66 -22.90 15.68 -8.38
CA ASP A 66 -24.05 15.39 -9.23
C ASP A 66 -25.39 15.49 -8.48
N GLN A 67 -25.42 15.04 -7.23
CA GLN A 67 -26.60 15.07 -6.37
C GLN A 67 -26.84 16.47 -5.76
N GLY A 68 -25.78 17.23 -5.52
CA GLY A 68 -25.80 18.47 -4.72
C GLY A 68 -25.53 19.78 -5.49
N ILE A 69 -25.45 19.76 -6.83
CA ILE A 69 -25.14 20.95 -7.66
C ILE A 69 -25.96 22.18 -7.27
N ASP A 70 -27.23 21.99 -6.94
CA ASP A 70 -28.19 23.08 -6.70
C ASP A 70 -27.91 23.84 -5.39
N LEU A 71 -27.17 23.26 -4.46
CA LEU A 71 -26.79 23.91 -3.19
C LEU A 71 -25.63 24.90 -3.37
N ILE A 72 -24.85 24.74 -4.45
CA ILE A 72 -23.59 25.46 -4.67
C ILE A 72 -23.76 26.52 -5.76
N VAL A 73 -24.47 26.18 -6.83
CA VAL A 73 -24.48 26.97 -8.06
C VAL A 73 -25.86 27.57 -8.30
N SER A 74 -25.90 28.87 -8.58
CA SER A 74 -27.11 29.57 -9.03
C SER A 74 -27.67 28.93 -10.31
N PRO A 75 -29.00 28.84 -10.50
CA PRO A 75 -29.62 28.15 -11.62
C PRO A 75 -29.12 28.62 -13.00
N LEU A 76 -28.71 29.88 -13.15
CA LEU A 76 -28.18 30.43 -14.40
C LEU A 76 -26.81 29.84 -14.80
N SER A 77 -26.02 29.38 -13.83
CA SER A 77 -24.66 28.86 -14.03
C SER A 77 -24.60 27.31 -14.04
N ARG A 78 -25.76 26.65 -13.93
CA ARG A 78 -25.88 25.19 -13.80
C ARG A 78 -25.31 24.44 -15.01
N GLU A 79 -25.62 24.90 -16.21
CA GLU A 79 -25.12 24.35 -17.49
C GLU A 79 -23.59 24.34 -17.55
N PHE A 80 -22.95 25.44 -17.12
CA PHE A 80 -21.49 25.55 -17.10
C PHE A 80 -20.88 24.57 -16.10
N ALA A 81 -21.48 24.43 -14.91
CA ALA A 81 -21.02 23.49 -13.89
C ALA A 81 -21.14 22.03 -14.36
N GLN A 82 -22.26 21.66 -14.99
CA GLN A 82 -22.48 20.31 -15.52
C GLN A 82 -21.46 19.95 -16.60
N LYS A 83 -21.10 20.91 -17.48
CA LYS A 83 -20.08 20.71 -18.51
C LYS A 83 -18.69 20.45 -17.92
N ILE A 84 -18.35 21.11 -16.82
CA ILE A 84 -17.09 20.88 -16.09
C ILE A 84 -17.08 19.47 -15.49
N ILE A 85 -18.16 19.09 -14.81
CA ILE A 85 -18.31 17.76 -14.19
C ILE A 85 -18.23 16.64 -15.23
N ALA A 86 -18.90 16.79 -16.37
CA ALA A 86 -18.85 15.81 -17.47
C ALA A 86 -17.42 15.61 -18.00
N LYS A 87 -16.69 16.71 -18.25
CA LYS A 87 -15.29 16.67 -18.68
C LYS A 87 -14.39 15.98 -17.65
N GLU A 88 -14.68 16.16 -16.37
CA GLU A 88 -13.90 15.56 -15.29
C GLU A 88 -14.18 14.05 -15.13
N LYS A 89 -15.42 13.61 -15.36
CA LYS A 89 -15.78 12.18 -15.43
C LYS A 89 -15.08 11.45 -16.58
N GLU A 90 -15.03 12.05 -17.77
CA GLU A 90 -14.34 11.47 -18.93
C GLU A 90 -12.85 11.23 -18.64
N LYS A 91 -12.18 12.20 -18.00
CA LYS A 91 -10.77 12.07 -17.60
C LYS A 91 -10.54 10.92 -16.62
N ILE A 92 -11.45 10.70 -15.69
CA ILE A 92 -11.33 9.59 -14.72
C ILE A 92 -11.48 8.24 -15.42
N SER A 93 -12.44 8.12 -16.35
CA SER A 93 -12.61 6.90 -17.14
C SER A 93 -11.33 6.54 -17.90
N GLN A 94 -10.70 7.53 -18.54
CA GLN A 94 -9.42 7.33 -19.25
C GLN A 94 -8.26 6.96 -18.32
N ASN A 95 -8.21 7.53 -17.11
CA ASN A 95 -7.14 7.22 -16.15
C ASN A 95 -7.30 5.82 -15.55
N ASN A 96 -8.53 5.39 -15.26
CA ASN A 96 -8.79 4.05 -14.71
C ASN A 96 -8.38 2.95 -15.70
N SER A 97 -8.63 3.12 -17.00
CA SER A 97 -8.16 2.17 -18.02
C SER A 97 -6.64 2.06 -18.04
N LYS A 98 -5.93 3.18 -18.01
CA LYS A 98 -4.45 3.20 -18.01
C LYS A 98 -3.85 2.60 -16.74
N ASN A 99 -4.44 2.89 -15.58
CA ASN A 99 -3.93 2.38 -14.30
C ASN A 99 -4.16 0.87 -14.16
N ASN A 100 -5.26 0.33 -14.70
CA ASN A 100 -5.44 -1.12 -14.75
C ASN A 100 -4.41 -1.82 -15.64
N GLU A 101 -4.05 -1.24 -16.78
CA GLU A 101 -3.00 -1.80 -17.66
C GLU A 101 -1.62 -1.83 -16.96
N VAL A 102 -1.27 -0.77 -16.23
CA VAL A 102 0.02 -0.70 -15.51
C VAL A 102 0.08 -1.67 -14.33
N ILE A 103 -1.02 -1.88 -13.59
CA ILE A 103 -1.06 -2.81 -12.46
C ILE A 103 -0.89 -4.26 -12.93
N MET A 104 -1.41 -4.64 -14.10
CA MET A 104 -1.23 -5.99 -14.63
C MET A 104 0.24 -6.28 -14.95
N ASN A 105 0.96 -5.29 -15.49
CA ASN A 105 2.38 -5.44 -15.81
C ASN A 105 3.27 -5.41 -14.55
N GLU A 106 2.97 -4.56 -13.54
CA GLU A 106 3.76 -4.49 -12.30
C GLU A 106 3.68 -5.78 -11.46
N ASN A 107 2.56 -6.51 -11.48
CA ASN A 107 2.46 -7.79 -10.76
C ASN A 107 3.17 -8.93 -11.50
N GLU A 108 3.26 -8.88 -12.83
CA GLU A 108 4.01 -9.86 -13.62
C GLU A 108 5.52 -9.75 -13.36
N ASP A 109 6.05 -8.54 -13.14
CA ASP A 109 7.46 -8.30 -12.84
C ASP A 109 7.83 -8.58 -11.35
N GLU A 110 6.89 -8.50 -10.40
CA GLU A 110 7.15 -8.78 -8.96
C GLU A 110 7.13 -10.28 -8.62
N ASP A 111 6.45 -11.12 -9.42
CA ASP A 111 6.42 -12.58 -9.24
C ASP A 111 7.70 -13.26 -9.78
N GLU A 112 8.52 -12.58 -10.60
CA GLU A 112 9.79 -13.14 -11.13
C GLU A 112 10.95 -13.08 -10.12
N ASP A 113 10.87 -12.25 -9.08
CA ASP A 113 11.94 -12.07 -8.07
C ASP A 113 11.80 -13.04 -6.86
N GLU A 114 10.76 -13.88 -6.79
CA GLU A 114 10.53 -14.81 -5.66
C GLU A 114 11.08 -16.24 -5.87
N ASP A 115 11.58 -16.58 -7.07
CA ASP A 115 12.04 -17.95 -7.41
C ASP A 115 13.58 -18.17 -7.36
N GLU A 116 14.39 -17.21 -6.89
CA GLU A 116 15.87 -17.31 -6.87
C GLU A 116 16.54 -17.56 -5.50
N ASP A 117 15.85 -18.20 -4.54
CA ASP A 117 16.49 -18.70 -3.31
C ASP A 117 16.31 -20.24 -3.17
N GLU A 118 16.46 -21.00 -4.26
CA GLU A 118 16.73 -22.45 -4.18
C GLU A 118 18.24 -22.73 -4.24
N ASP A 119 18.71 -23.33 -3.14
CA ASP A 119 19.90 -24.18 -3.03
C ASP A 119 21.30 -23.55 -3.19
N GLU A 120 21.83 -23.01 -2.09
CA GLU A 120 23.26 -23.20 -1.76
C GLU A 120 23.43 -23.58 -0.28
N SER A 121 23.05 -24.82 0.04
CA SER A 121 23.66 -25.53 1.17
C SER A 121 24.79 -26.40 0.65
N ASP A 122 26.00 -25.86 0.58
CA ASP A 122 27.21 -26.67 0.39
C ASP A 122 28.32 -26.26 1.39
N ASN A 123 28.75 -27.30 2.13
CA ASN A 123 29.87 -27.45 3.09
C ASN A 123 29.79 -26.80 4.50
#